data_AF-A0A7Y1XQD4-F1
#
_entry.id   AF-A0A7Y1XQD4-F1
#
_cell.length_a   1.000
_cell.length_b   1.000
_cell.length_c   1.000
_cell.angle_alpha   90.00
_cell.angle_beta   90.00
_cell.angle_gamma   90.00
#
_symmetry.space_group_name_H-M   'P 1'
#
loop_
_entity.id
_entity.type
_entity.pdbx_description
1 polymer ?
#
loop_
_entity_poly.entity_id
_entity_poly.type
_entity_poly.pdbx_seq_one_letter_code
_entity_poly.pdbx_strand_id
1 'polypeptide(L)'
;MKLGNLVSDQWVEGDGDGKLLTSAVSGAAVANISSDGLDFAAMIRHARNVGGANLRKFTFHERAEMLKALAKYLMEHKKEFYALSTETGATRADSWIDIDGGISTLFVFSSKGRREMPNDTVYLDGPPEFLSKNGTFVGQHIYTPKLGAAVHINAFNFPVWGMLEKLAPTLLAGVPAIVKPASSTAYLTELVVRRIEASGILPKGALQLVCGGVGDLFEHLNCQNTIAFTGSKGTAEKLQQHPRVVAESVAFTAETDSLNASILGPDATPETPEFDLFVKEVTREMTSKAGQKCTAIRRIIAP
;
A
#
# COMPACT_ATOMS: atom_id res chain seq x y z
N MET A 1 -7.84 -10.37 -22.11
CA MET A 1 -6.85 -9.28 -22.00
C MET A 1 -5.81 -9.68 -20.98
N LYS A 2 -4.53 -9.36 -21.22
CA LYS A 2 -3.46 -9.62 -20.26
C LYS A 2 -3.17 -8.35 -19.46
N LEU A 3 -2.94 -8.49 -18.16
CA LEU A 3 -2.59 -7.36 -17.30
C LEU A 3 -1.20 -6.85 -17.67
N GLY A 4 -1.06 -5.53 -17.70
CA GLY A 4 0.24 -4.89 -17.91
C GLY A 4 1.02 -4.76 -16.60
N ASN A 5 2.33 -4.71 -16.73
CA ASN A 5 3.27 -4.35 -15.68
C ASN A 5 3.83 -2.95 -15.99
N LEU A 6 3.99 -2.11 -14.98
CA LEU A 6 4.64 -0.81 -15.14
C LEU A 6 6.12 -0.96 -14.74
N VAL A 7 6.98 -1.12 -15.76
CA VAL A 7 8.40 -1.43 -15.64
C VAL A 7 9.19 -0.28 -16.21
N SER A 8 9.96 0.42 -15.35
CA SER A 8 10.79 1.56 -15.76
C SER A 8 10.02 2.62 -16.58
N ASP A 9 8.83 3.00 -16.09
CA ASP A 9 7.89 3.93 -16.73
C ASP A 9 7.29 3.45 -18.07
N GLN A 10 7.39 2.16 -18.39
CA GLN A 10 6.80 1.56 -19.59
C GLN A 10 5.81 0.46 -19.22
N TRP A 11 4.69 0.38 -19.95
CA TRP A 11 3.75 -0.72 -19.84
C TRP A 11 4.23 -1.91 -20.65
N VAL A 12 4.46 -3.04 -19.99
CA VAL A 12 4.92 -4.29 -20.61
C VAL A 12 4.05 -5.46 -20.17
N GLU A 13 3.71 -6.35 -21.08
CA GLU A 13 3.14 -7.65 -20.73
C GLU A 13 4.27 -8.60 -20.34
N GLY A 14 4.05 -9.47 -19.35
CA GLY A 14 5.00 -10.56 -19.09
C GLY A 14 5.01 -11.58 -20.23
N ASP A 15 5.91 -12.55 -20.19
CA ASP A 15 5.97 -13.63 -21.17
C ASP A 15 4.83 -14.64 -21.01
N GLY A 16 4.65 -15.52 -22.01
CA GLY A 16 3.69 -16.63 -22.03
C GLY A 16 2.21 -16.23 -22.06
N ASP A 17 1.29 -17.19 -21.85
CA ASP A 17 -0.15 -16.90 -21.79
C ASP A 17 -0.60 -16.33 -20.42
N GLY A 18 0.23 -16.54 -19.39
CA GLY A 18 -0.05 -16.16 -18.01
C GLY A 18 -1.14 -17.02 -17.35
N LYS A 19 -1.49 -16.67 -16.11
CA LYS A 19 -2.55 -17.34 -15.34
C LYS A 19 -3.88 -16.61 -15.52
N LEU A 20 -4.95 -17.36 -15.78
CA LEU A 20 -6.30 -16.81 -15.84
C LEU A 20 -6.79 -16.33 -14.47
N LEU A 21 -7.35 -15.12 -14.44
CA LEU A 21 -8.09 -14.53 -13.34
C LEU A 21 -9.57 -14.50 -13.69
N THR A 22 -10.40 -14.92 -12.75
CA THR A 22 -11.85 -15.05 -12.94
C THR A 22 -12.63 -14.13 -12.01
N SER A 23 -13.85 -13.81 -12.45
CA SER A 23 -14.85 -13.11 -11.65
C SER A 23 -15.24 -13.94 -10.44
N ALA A 24 -15.21 -13.35 -9.25
CA ALA A 24 -15.70 -14.01 -8.03
C ALA A 24 -17.24 -14.15 -8.01
N VAL A 25 -17.95 -13.43 -8.89
CA VAL A 25 -19.41 -13.47 -9.00
C VAL A 25 -19.88 -14.50 -10.02
N SER A 26 -19.31 -14.45 -11.22
CA SER A 26 -19.79 -15.24 -12.37
C SER A 26 -18.88 -16.40 -12.77
N GLY A 27 -17.63 -16.43 -12.27
CA GLY A 27 -16.60 -17.34 -12.76
C GLY A 27 -16.06 -16.99 -14.16
N ALA A 28 -16.58 -15.94 -14.82
CA ALA A 28 -16.14 -15.53 -16.15
C ALA A 28 -14.67 -15.05 -16.14
N ALA A 29 -14.00 -15.18 -17.28
CA ALA A 29 -12.65 -14.69 -17.47
C ALA A 29 -12.60 -13.15 -17.38
N VAL A 30 -11.71 -12.61 -16.52
CA VAL A 30 -11.49 -11.16 -16.37
C VAL A 30 -10.19 -10.76 -17.06
N ALA A 31 -9.08 -11.40 -16.71
CA ALA A 31 -7.77 -11.11 -17.29
C ALA A 31 -6.79 -12.29 -17.15
N ASN A 32 -5.67 -12.24 -17.87
CA ASN A 32 -4.51 -13.09 -17.62
C ASN A 32 -3.40 -12.30 -16.90
N ILE A 33 -2.64 -12.94 -16.02
CA ILE A 33 -1.56 -12.32 -15.25
C ILE A 33 -0.23 -13.03 -15.47
N SER A 34 0.84 -12.28 -15.78
CA SER A 34 2.22 -12.78 -15.89
C SER A 34 3.22 -11.66 -15.63
N SER A 35 4.29 -12.01 -14.93
CA SER A 35 5.48 -11.21 -14.71
C SER A 35 6.75 -11.93 -15.18
N ASP A 36 6.60 -12.99 -15.98
CA ASP A 36 7.74 -13.72 -16.53
C ASP A 36 8.46 -12.82 -17.55
N GLY A 37 9.77 -12.94 -17.64
CA GLY A 37 10.59 -12.13 -18.56
C GLY A 37 10.89 -10.69 -18.09
N LEU A 38 10.32 -10.23 -16.96
CA LEU A 38 10.61 -8.89 -16.45
C LEU A 38 12.04 -8.79 -15.87
N ASP A 39 12.72 -7.68 -16.14
CA ASP A 39 14.02 -7.35 -15.53
C ASP A 39 13.81 -6.63 -14.19
N PHE A 40 13.66 -7.41 -13.11
CA PHE A 40 13.47 -6.87 -11.76
C PHE A 40 14.68 -6.09 -11.25
N ALA A 41 15.89 -6.40 -11.73
CA ALA A 41 17.09 -5.66 -11.40
C ALA A 41 17.02 -4.24 -11.98
N ALA A 42 16.57 -4.09 -13.23
CA ALA A 42 16.32 -2.79 -13.85
C ALA A 42 15.22 -2.02 -13.13
N MET A 43 14.13 -2.68 -12.72
CA MET A 43 13.06 -2.02 -11.95
C MET A 43 13.59 -1.42 -10.65
N ILE A 44 14.40 -2.17 -9.90
CA ILE A 44 15.00 -1.69 -8.65
C ILE A 44 15.98 -0.54 -8.92
N ARG A 45 16.85 -0.65 -9.95
CA ARG A 45 17.76 0.44 -10.33
C ARG A 45 17.00 1.69 -10.73
N HIS A 46 15.93 1.55 -11.52
CA HIS A 46 15.11 2.66 -11.99
C HIS A 46 14.38 3.37 -10.85
N ALA A 47 13.78 2.60 -9.93
CA ALA A 47 13.18 3.16 -8.72
C ALA A 47 14.22 4.01 -7.96
N ARG A 48 15.37 3.44 -7.62
CA ARG A 48 16.40 4.13 -6.81
C ARG A 48 16.97 5.39 -7.50
N ASN A 49 17.39 5.23 -8.75
CA ASN A 49 18.22 6.21 -9.47
C ASN A 49 17.39 7.28 -10.19
N VAL A 50 16.16 6.96 -10.59
CA VAL A 50 15.26 7.89 -11.28
C VAL A 50 14.15 8.32 -10.34
N GLY A 51 13.35 7.37 -9.84
CA GLY A 51 12.20 7.66 -8.97
C GLY A 51 12.59 8.40 -7.70
N GLY A 52 13.51 7.83 -6.93
CA GLY A 52 13.99 8.40 -5.69
C GLY A 52 14.72 9.73 -5.92
N ALA A 53 15.57 9.82 -6.94
CA ALA A 53 16.27 11.06 -7.28
C ALA A 53 15.29 12.18 -7.65
N ASN A 54 14.19 11.87 -8.32
CA ASN A 54 13.17 12.87 -8.66
C ASN A 54 12.30 13.24 -7.47
N LEU A 55 11.83 12.27 -6.67
CA LEU A 55 11.00 12.54 -5.49
C LEU A 55 11.71 13.38 -4.43
N ARG A 56 13.01 13.13 -4.20
CA ARG A 56 13.80 13.83 -3.17
C ARG A 56 14.14 15.29 -3.53
N LYS A 57 13.88 15.74 -4.76
CA LYS A 57 13.99 17.16 -5.15
C LYS A 57 12.88 18.01 -4.55
N PHE A 58 11.75 17.39 -4.24
CA PHE A 58 10.58 18.07 -3.71
C PHE A 58 10.61 18.13 -2.19
N THR A 59 9.99 19.16 -1.60
CA THR A 59 9.77 19.22 -0.14
C THR A 59 8.66 18.25 0.30
N PHE A 60 8.51 18.02 1.60
CA PHE A 60 7.34 17.28 2.11
C PHE A 60 6.01 17.92 1.69
N HIS A 61 5.94 19.26 1.64
CA HIS A 61 4.72 19.98 1.26
C HIS A 61 4.39 19.80 -0.22
N GLU A 62 5.39 19.88 -1.11
CA GLU A 62 5.19 19.64 -2.53
C GLU A 62 4.74 18.20 -2.81
N ARG A 63 5.37 17.21 -2.15
CA ARG A 63 4.92 15.81 -2.23
C ARG A 63 3.51 15.63 -1.66
N ALA A 64 3.15 16.35 -0.60
CA ALA A 64 1.79 16.34 -0.05
C ALA A 64 0.76 16.95 -1.02
N GLU A 65 1.10 17.99 -1.78
CA GLU A 65 0.23 18.53 -2.83
C GLU A 65 0.10 17.56 -4.01
N MET A 66 1.16 16.80 -4.37
CA MET A 66 1.05 15.71 -5.35
C MET A 66 0.03 14.67 -4.92
N LEU A 67 0.05 14.24 -3.65
CA LEU A 67 -0.93 13.29 -3.11
C LEU A 67 -2.37 13.81 -3.23
N LYS A 68 -2.58 15.11 -2.97
CA LYS A 68 -3.90 15.75 -3.11
C LYS A 68 -4.35 15.81 -4.55
N ALA A 69 -3.45 16.18 -5.47
CA ALA A 69 -3.74 16.21 -6.90
C ALA A 69 -4.11 14.81 -7.40
N LEU A 70 -3.36 13.79 -6.96
CA LEU A 70 -3.64 12.41 -7.30
C LEU A 70 -4.99 11.95 -6.76
N ALA A 71 -5.32 12.27 -5.52
CA ALA A 71 -6.60 11.94 -4.92
C ALA A 71 -7.78 12.54 -5.72
N LYS A 72 -7.69 13.81 -6.12
CA LYS A 72 -8.70 14.46 -6.96
C LYS A 72 -8.85 13.76 -8.31
N TYR A 73 -7.74 13.47 -8.98
CA TYR A 73 -7.74 12.79 -10.26
C TYR A 73 -8.39 11.40 -10.18
N LEU A 74 -8.09 10.62 -9.14
CA LEU A 74 -8.70 9.30 -8.94
C LEU A 74 -10.20 9.39 -8.60
N MET A 75 -10.64 10.44 -7.90
CA MET A 75 -12.07 10.67 -7.66
C MET A 75 -12.86 10.87 -8.96
N GLU A 76 -12.27 11.54 -9.95
CA GLU A 76 -12.91 11.76 -11.26
C GLU A 76 -13.09 10.45 -12.03
N HIS A 77 -12.21 9.48 -11.82
CA HIS A 77 -12.20 8.18 -12.51
C HIS A 77 -12.90 7.07 -11.73
N LYS A 78 -13.35 7.29 -10.49
CA LYS A 78 -13.81 6.20 -9.62
C LYS A 78 -14.94 5.33 -10.18
N LYS A 79 -15.76 5.85 -11.12
CA LYS A 79 -16.84 5.09 -11.76
C LYS A 79 -16.36 3.79 -12.42
N GLU A 80 -15.24 3.80 -13.12
CA GLU A 80 -14.67 2.59 -13.72
C GLU A 80 -14.05 1.65 -12.67
N PHE A 81 -13.48 2.19 -11.59
CA PHE A 81 -12.98 1.37 -10.48
C PHE A 81 -14.13 0.61 -9.82
N TYR A 82 -15.27 1.27 -9.61
CA TYR A 82 -16.48 0.62 -9.11
C TYR A 82 -17.01 -0.45 -10.06
N ALA A 83 -17.02 -0.15 -11.37
CA ALA A 83 -17.48 -1.10 -12.38
C ALA A 83 -16.61 -2.36 -12.42
N LEU A 84 -15.29 -2.23 -12.29
CA LEU A 84 -14.40 -3.39 -12.25
C LEU A 84 -14.37 -4.08 -10.88
N SER A 85 -14.62 -3.34 -9.79
CA SER A 85 -14.63 -3.90 -8.44
C SER A 85 -15.74 -4.92 -8.22
N THR A 86 -16.81 -4.93 -9.03
CA THR A 86 -17.84 -5.98 -8.92
C THR A 86 -17.28 -7.36 -9.23
N GLU A 87 -16.27 -7.46 -10.09
CA GLU A 87 -15.61 -8.73 -10.41
C GLU A 87 -14.87 -9.34 -9.22
N THR A 88 -14.57 -8.55 -8.17
CA THR A 88 -13.97 -9.05 -6.93
C THR A 88 -15.01 -9.69 -6.00
N GLY A 89 -16.30 -9.63 -6.34
CA GLY A 89 -17.40 -10.09 -5.49
C GLY A 89 -17.87 -9.07 -4.46
N ALA A 90 -17.29 -7.87 -4.45
CA ALA A 90 -17.67 -6.82 -3.52
C ALA A 90 -19.05 -6.22 -3.88
N THR A 91 -19.87 -5.95 -2.86
CA THR A 91 -21.04 -5.09 -3.01
C THR A 91 -20.60 -3.64 -3.23
N ARG A 92 -21.51 -2.76 -3.67
CA ARG A 92 -21.21 -1.33 -3.83
C ARG A 92 -20.71 -0.68 -2.53
N ALA A 93 -21.29 -1.04 -1.39
CA ALA A 93 -20.88 -0.51 -0.08
C ALA A 93 -19.47 -0.99 0.29
N ASP A 94 -19.17 -2.26 0.00
CA ASP A 94 -17.85 -2.85 0.22
C ASP A 94 -16.77 -2.28 -0.71
N SER A 95 -17.11 -1.99 -1.96
CA SER A 95 -16.24 -1.29 -2.90
C SER A 95 -15.99 0.15 -2.47
N TRP A 96 -16.96 0.82 -1.83
CA TRP A 96 -16.75 2.17 -1.29
C TRP A 96 -15.67 2.20 -0.21
N ILE A 97 -15.59 1.17 0.64
CA ILE A 97 -14.54 1.05 1.66
C ILE A 97 -13.15 0.94 1.01
N ASP A 98 -13.01 0.15 -0.06
CA ASP A 98 -11.72 -0.04 -0.74
C ASP A 98 -11.34 1.16 -1.61
N ILE A 99 -12.26 1.66 -2.45
CA ILE A 99 -11.99 2.70 -3.44
C ILE A 99 -11.97 4.08 -2.77
N ASP A 100 -13.10 4.52 -2.22
CA ASP A 100 -13.22 5.85 -1.62
C ASP A 100 -12.39 5.93 -0.33
N GLY A 101 -12.29 4.85 0.43
CA GLY A 101 -11.37 4.76 1.57
C GLY A 101 -9.92 4.93 1.14
N GLY A 102 -9.46 4.22 0.10
CA GLY A 102 -8.09 4.35 -0.42
C GLY A 102 -7.77 5.76 -0.91
N ILE A 103 -8.69 6.37 -1.67
CA ILE A 103 -8.53 7.74 -2.17
C ILE A 103 -8.56 8.75 -1.01
N SER A 104 -9.41 8.54 0.00
CA SER A 104 -9.46 9.39 1.19
C SER A 104 -8.17 9.35 2.00
N THR A 105 -7.49 8.20 2.07
CA THR A 105 -6.17 8.07 2.70
C THR A 105 -5.14 9.01 2.07
N LEU A 106 -5.17 9.21 0.74
CA LEU A 106 -4.29 10.18 0.08
C LEU A 106 -4.54 11.62 0.57
N PHE A 107 -5.81 12.01 0.75
CA PHE A 107 -6.17 13.32 1.31
C PHE A 107 -5.70 13.47 2.76
N VAL A 108 -5.80 12.42 3.57
CA VAL A 108 -5.32 12.41 4.96
C VAL A 108 -3.82 12.64 5.00
N PHE A 109 -3.03 11.88 4.23
CA PHE A 109 -1.57 12.06 4.19
C PHE A 109 -1.14 13.39 3.57
N SER A 110 -1.87 13.91 2.58
CA SER A 110 -1.65 15.27 2.09
C SER A 110 -1.86 16.32 3.18
N SER A 111 -2.95 16.19 3.95
CA SER A 111 -3.26 17.09 5.06
C SER A 111 -2.16 17.04 6.13
N LYS A 112 -1.76 15.83 6.55
CA LYS A 112 -0.68 15.62 7.52
C LYS A 112 0.65 16.19 7.02
N GLY A 113 1.03 15.91 5.78
CA GLY A 113 2.26 16.42 5.18
C GLY A 113 2.37 17.95 5.20
N ARG A 114 1.26 18.67 5.04
CA ARG A 114 1.27 20.15 5.07
C ARG A 114 1.15 20.74 6.48
N ARG A 115 0.48 20.04 7.39
CA ARG A 115 0.21 20.53 8.75
C ARG A 115 1.30 20.16 9.76
N GLU A 116 1.91 19.00 9.58
CA GLU A 116 2.76 18.35 10.60
C GLU A 116 4.23 18.20 10.13
N MET A 117 4.53 18.38 8.85
CA MET A 117 5.90 18.28 8.30
C MET A 117 6.43 19.65 7.87
N PRO A 118 7.75 19.86 7.81
CA PRO A 118 8.33 21.12 7.34
C PRO A 118 8.20 21.27 5.82
N ASN A 119 8.21 22.51 5.33
CA ASN A 119 8.39 22.78 3.90
C ASN A 119 9.88 22.67 3.51
N ASP A 120 10.45 21.49 3.75
CA ASP A 120 11.85 21.15 3.49
C ASP A 120 11.95 19.68 3.04
N THR A 121 13.17 19.21 2.77
CA THR A 121 13.52 17.84 2.39
C THR A 121 14.00 17.00 3.57
N VAL A 122 14.30 17.64 4.71
CA VAL A 122 14.74 17.02 5.96
C VAL A 122 13.71 17.29 7.05
N TYR A 123 13.40 16.29 7.86
CA TYR A 123 12.55 16.45 9.04
C TYR A 123 13.41 16.42 10.29
N LEU A 124 13.25 17.40 11.18
CA LEU A 124 13.95 17.43 12.47
C LEU A 124 13.20 16.61 13.51
N ASP A 125 13.88 15.65 14.11
CA ASP A 125 13.31 14.84 15.18
C ASP A 125 13.66 15.41 16.55
N GLY A 126 12.69 16.08 17.16
CA GLY A 126 12.84 16.73 18.46
C GLY A 126 13.73 17.99 18.42
N PRO A 127 13.91 18.65 19.58
CA PRO A 127 14.81 19.78 19.72
C PRO A 127 16.29 19.35 19.68
N PRO A 128 17.21 20.30 19.47
CA PRO A 128 18.65 20.03 19.63
C PRO A 128 19.01 19.66 21.07
N GLU A 129 19.94 18.73 21.21
CA GLU A 129 20.55 18.31 22.48
C GLU A 129 21.89 19.02 22.68
N PHE A 130 22.09 19.67 23.83
CA PHE A 130 23.34 20.36 24.15
C PHE A 130 24.32 19.39 24.81
N LEU A 131 25.40 19.08 24.09
CA LEU A 131 26.36 18.05 24.45
C LEU A 131 27.68 18.61 25.01
N SER A 132 27.76 19.93 25.24
CA SER A 132 28.87 20.56 25.94
C SER A 132 28.39 21.58 26.96
N LYS A 133 29.19 21.77 28.03
CA LYS A 133 28.88 22.67 29.15
C LYS A 133 28.59 24.11 28.72
N ASN A 134 29.26 24.58 27.67
CA ASN A 134 29.14 25.95 27.16
C ASN A 134 28.29 26.04 25.87
N GLY A 135 27.59 24.97 25.48
CA GLY A 135 26.73 24.95 24.29
C GLY A 135 27.45 25.06 22.95
N THR A 136 28.75 24.77 22.89
CA THR A 136 29.57 24.78 21.67
C THR A 136 29.43 23.51 20.83
N PHE A 137 28.79 22.47 21.36
CA PHE A 137 28.55 21.20 20.67
C PHE A 137 27.11 20.76 20.90
N VAL A 138 26.39 20.52 19.81
CA VAL A 138 24.98 20.14 19.81
C VAL A 138 24.74 18.93 18.92
N GLY A 139 23.80 18.08 19.31
CA GLY A 139 23.27 17.00 18.47
C GLY A 139 21.85 17.32 18.03
N GLN A 140 21.51 16.98 16.79
CA GLN A 140 20.13 17.06 16.28
C GLN A 140 19.84 15.79 15.48
N HIS A 141 18.77 15.09 15.88
CA HIS A 141 18.29 13.96 15.09
C HIS A 141 17.51 14.47 13.89
N ILE A 142 17.69 13.81 12.75
CA ILE A 142 17.01 14.13 11.51
C ILE A 142 16.49 12.87 10.85
N TYR A 143 15.34 12.95 10.20
CA TYR A 143 14.89 11.97 9.23
C TYR A 143 15.16 12.48 7.82
N THR A 144 15.82 11.64 7.04
CA THR A 144 16.01 11.83 5.60
C THR A 144 15.36 10.66 4.84
N PRO A 145 14.87 10.89 3.61
CA PRO A 145 14.34 9.82 2.78
C PRO A 145 15.37 8.70 2.55
N LYS A 146 14.93 7.43 2.67
CA LYS A 146 15.77 6.30 2.27
C LYS A 146 16.13 6.39 0.79
N LEU A 147 17.35 5.95 0.45
CA LEU A 147 17.86 6.01 -0.93
C LEU A 147 17.48 4.77 -1.77
N GLY A 148 16.74 3.84 -1.18
CA GLY A 148 16.25 2.62 -1.84
C GLY A 148 14.88 2.80 -2.47
N ALA A 149 14.24 1.66 -2.73
CA ALA A 149 12.85 1.55 -3.16
C ALA A 149 12.02 0.82 -2.09
N ALA A 150 10.75 1.19 -1.96
CA ALA A 150 9.78 0.50 -1.15
C ALA A 150 9.08 -0.58 -1.98
N VAL A 151 9.18 -1.84 -1.55
CA VAL A 151 8.49 -2.97 -2.19
C VAL A 151 7.21 -3.24 -1.39
N HIS A 152 6.06 -3.00 -2.00
CA HIS A 152 4.76 -3.24 -1.38
C HIS A 152 4.19 -4.56 -1.89
N ILE A 153 4.08 -5.57 -1.03
CA ILE A 153 3.42 -6.84 -1.36
C ILE A 153 2.07 -6.85 -0.66
N ASN A 154 1.00 -6.76 -1.46
CA ASN A 154 -0.34 -6.51 -0.95
C ASN A 154 -1.22 -7.76 -0.97
N ALA A 155 -2.17 -7.79 -0.04
CA ALA A 155 -3.21 -8.80 0.04
C ALA A 155 -4.31 -8.58 -1.02
N PHE A 156 -5.21 -9.56 -1.14
CA PHE A 156 -6.26 -9.57 -2.16
C PHE A 156 -7.50 -8.74 -1.81
N ASN A 157 -7.71 -8.46 -0.53
CA ASN A 157 -8.97 -7.92 -0.02
C ASN A 157 -9.18 -6.43 -0.30
N PHE A 158 -8.09 -5.66 -0.35
CA PHE A 158 -8.08 -4.23 -0.60
C PHE A 158 -7.10 -3.86 -1.73
N PRO A 159 -7.42 -4.21 -2.99
CA PRO A 159 -6.56 -3.91 -4.13
C PRO A 159 -6.34 -2.40 -4.35
N VAL A 160 -7.26 -1.53 -3.90
CA VAL A 160 -7.10 -0.07 -4.00
C VAL A 160 -6.56 0.50 -2.69
N TRP A 161 -7.27 0.30 -1.57
CA TRP A 161 -6.89 0.86 -0.28
C TRP A 161 -5.53 0.35 0.18
N GLY A 162 -5.27 -0.97 0.11
CA GLY A 162 -4.00 -1.54 0.56
C GLY A 162 -2.79 -1.07 -0.27
N MET A 163 -3.01 -0.65 -1.52
CA MET A 163 -1.98 0.03 -2.30
C MET A 163 -1.82 1.47 -1.84
N LEU A 164 -2.90 2.24 -1.79
CA LEU A 164 -2.85 3.68 -1.55
C LEU A 164 -2.45 4.03 -0.11
N GLU A 165 -2.82 3.19 0.87
CA GLU A 165 -2.46 3.40 2.28
C GLU A 165 -0.96 3.27 2.53
N LYS A 166 -0.28 2.38 1.80
CA LYS A 166 1.19 2.28 1.78
C LYS A 166 1.83 3.32 0.88
N LEU A 167 1.23 3.59 -0.27
CA LEU A 167 1.81 4.48 -1.28
C LEU A 167 1.84 5.94 -0.80
N ALA A 168 0.80 6.40 -0.09
CA ALA A 168 0.72 7.76 0.43
C ALA A 168 1.91 8.14 1.35
N PRO A 169 2.20 7.42 2.46
CA PRO A 169 3.36 7.71 3.29
C PRO A 169 4.68 7.50 2.55
N THR A 170 4.78 6.48 1.69
CA THR A 170 5.99 6.20 0.89
C THR A 170 6.36 7.37 -0.02
N LEU A 171 5.40 7.90 -0.78
CA LEU A 171 5.62 9.07 -1.62
C LEU A 171 5.85 10.33 -0.78
N LEU A 172 5.11 10.53 0.31
CA LEU A 172 5.32 11.67 1.22
C LEU A 172 6.74 11.68 1.80
N ALA A 173 7.27 10.50 2.12
CA ALA A 173 8.64 10.30 2.60
C ALA A 173 9.71 10.42 1.50
N GLY A 174 9.33 10.64 0.23
CA GLY A 174 10.28 10.80 -0.88
C GLY A 174 10.90 9.48 -1.34
N VAL A 175 10.21 8.35 -1.14
CA VAL A 175 10.68 7.02 -1.50
C VAL A 175 9.85 6.48 -2.68
N PRO A 176 10.48 5.94 -3.74
CA PRO A 176 9.79 5.35 -4.88
C PRO A 176 9.25 3.96 -4.52
N ALA A 177 8.12 3.56 -5.11
CA ALA A 177 7.44 2.31 -4.80
C ALA A 177 7.44 1.32 -5.98
N ILE A 178 7.60 0.03 -5.68
CA ILE A 178 7.26 -1.09 -6.55
C ILE A 178 6.09 -1.83 -5.88
N VAL A 179 4.91 -1.75 -6.48
CA VAL A 179 3.69 -2.38 -5.95
C VAL A 179 3.50 -3.73 -6.60
N LYS A 180 3.23 -4.74 -5.78
CA LYS A 180 2.86 -6.09 -6.19
C LYS A 180 1.52 -6.44 -5.52
N PRO A 181 0.39 -6.34 -6.22
CA PRO A 181 -0.90 -6.79 -5.70
C PRO A 181 -0.99 -8.32 -5.62
N ALA A 182 -1.88 -8.84 -4.78
CA ALA A 182 -2.26 -10.25 -4.85
C ALA A 182 -2.91 -10.54 -6.20
N SER A 183 -2.56 -11.68 -6.80
CA SER A 183 -2.93 -11.97 -8.19
C SER A 183 -4.44 -12.02 -8.43
N SER A 184 -5.22 -12.51 -7.45
CA SER A 184 -6.67 -12.73 -7.60
C SER A 184 -7.48 -11.46 -7.87
N THR A 185 -7.01 -10.30 -7.43
CA THR A 185 -7.70 -9.00 -7.59
C THR A 185 -6.80 -7.93 -8.22
N ALA A 186 -5.67 -8.34 -8.80
CA ALA A 186 -4.66 -7.45 -9.36
C ALA A 186 -5.18 -6.57 -10.50
N TYR A 187 -6.22 -7.01 -11.23
CA TYR A 187 -6.82 -6.23 -12.31
C TYR A 187 -7.36 -4.87 -11.84
N LEU A 188 -7.85 -4.77 -10.61
CA LEU A 188 -8.35 -3.52 -10.06
C LEU A 188 -7.19 -2.59 -9.66
N THR A 189 -6.15 -3.13 -9.02
CA THR A 189 -4.93 -2.36 -8.73
C THR A 189 -4.29 -1.85 -10.02
N GLU A 190 -4.22 -2.69 -11.05
CA GLU A 190 -3.62 -2.35 -12.34
C GLU A 190 -4.37 -1.21 -13.03
N LEU A 191 -5.70 -1.26 -13.06
CA LEU A 191 -6.52 -0.17 -13.58
C LEU A 191 -6.27 1.15 -12.84
N VAL A 192 -6.19 1.12 -11.51
CA VAL A 192 -5.89 2.32 -10.72
C VAL A 192 -4.48 2.85 -11.03
N VAL A 193 -3.46 1.98 -11.13
CA VAL A 193 -2.10 2.39 -11.48
C VAL A 193 -2.01 2.95 -12.90
N ARG A 194 -2.76 2.42 -13.87
CA ARG A 194 -2.88 3.01 -15.21
C ARG A 194 -3.39 4.44 -15.15
N ARG A 195 -4.39 4.71 -14.30
CA ARG A 195 -4.88 6.09 -14.09
C ARG A 195 -3.85 6.96 -13.39
N ILE A 196 -3.16 6.45 -12.37
CA ILE A 196 -2.07 7.18 -11.72
C ILE A 196 -0.98 7.57 -12.74
N GLU A 197 -0.52 6.64 -13.57
CA GLU A 197 0.52 6.90 -14.57
C GLU A 197 0.05 7.88 -15.66
N ALA A 198 -1.16 7.68 -16.19
CA ALA A 198 -1.75 8.56 -17.20
C ALA A 198 -1.96 10.01 -16.72
N SER A 199 -2.07 10.23 -15.40
CA SER A 199 -2.23 11.57 -14.83
C SER A 199 -0.99 12.46 -15.00
N GLY A 200 0.21 11.87 -15.12
CA GLY A 200 1.48 12.60 -15.13
C GLY A 200 1.83 13.33 -13.83
N ILE A 201 1.06 13.12 -12.75
CA ILE A 201 1.24 13.82 -11.46
C ILE A 201 2.50 13.35 -10.73
N LEU A 202 2.79 12.05 -10.79
CA LEU A 202 3.98 11.47 -10.17
C LEU A 202 5.20 11.64 -11.08
N PRO A 203 6.38 11.97 -10.55
CA PRO A 203 7.58 12.01 -11.36
C PRO A 203 7.96 10.60 -11.84
N LYS A 204 8.65 10.55 -12.98
CA LYS A 204 9.17 9.31 -13.57
C LYS A 204 9.95 8.47 -12.54
N GLY A 205 9.67 7.17 -12.52
CA GLY A 205 10.23 6.17 -11.62
C GLY A 205 9.63 6.12 -10.21
N ALA A 206 8.71 7.03 -9.84
CA ALA A 206 8.14 7.08 -8.49
C ALA A 206 7.23 5.88 -8.17
N LEU A 207 6.60 5.29 -9.18
CA LEU A 207 5.71 4.15 -9.05
C LEU A 207 5.99 3.14 -10.16
N GLN A 208 6.06 1.87 -9.79
CA GLN A 208 6.11 0.72 -10.67
C GLN A 208 5.13 -0.35 -10.18
N LEU A 209 4.74 -1.26 -11.07
CA LEU A 209 3.73 -2.29 -10.80
C LEU A 209 4.17 -3.63 -11.37
N VAL A 210 4.05 -4.67 -10.54
CA VAL A 210 4.27 -6.07 -10.93
C VAL A 210 2.98 -6.86 -10.74
N CYS A 211 2.36 -7.24 -11.85
CA CYS A 211 1.21 -8.14 -11.91
C CYS A 211 1.69 -9.56 -12.21
N GLY A 212 2.08 -10.29 -11.17
CA GLY A 212 2.53 -11.69 -11.31
C GLY A 212 3.29 -12.21 -10.09
N GLY A 213 4.31 -13.04 -10.32
CA GLY A 213 5.29 -13.40 -9.30
C GLY A 213 6.28 -12.26 -9.04
N VAL A 214 7.14 -12.43 -8.03
CA VAL A 214 8.23 -11.46 -7.74
C VAL A 214 9.56 -11.86 -8.36
N GLY A 215 9.65 -13.01 -9.06
CA GLY A 215 10.88 -13.49 -9.67
C GLY A 215 12.09 -13.44 -8.71
N ASP A 216 13.16 -12.81 -9.19
CA ASP A 216 14.40 -12.56 -8.43
C ASP A 216 14.45 -11.15 -7.82
N LEU A 217 13.32 -10.41 -7.74
CA LEU A 217 13.26 -9.03 -7.21
C LEU A 217 13.98 -8.88 -5.85
N PHE A 218 13.85 -9.89 -4.99
CA PHE A 218 14.42 -9.88 -3.64
C PHE A 218 15.94 -9.97 -3.65
N GLU A 219 16.55 -10.58 -4.68
CA GLU A 219 18.01 -10.69 -4.83
C GLU A 219 18.69 -9.34 -5.07
N HIS A 220 17.92 -8.34 -5.52
CA HIS A 220 18.41 -7.01 -5.87
C HIS A 220 18.23 -5.97 -4.74
N LEU A 221 17.70 -6.39 -3.60
CA LEU A 221 17.46 -5.51 -2.44
C LEU A 221 18.74 -5.25 -1.62
N ASN A 222 18.76 -4.13 -0.93
CA ASN A 222 19.82 -3.74 0.01
C ASN A 222 19.25 -3.02 1.23
N CYS A 223 20.10 -2.64 2.19
CA CYS A 223 19.71 -2.00 3.45
C CYS A 223 18.92 -0.67 3.30
N GLN A 224 18.94 -0.05 2.12
CA GLN A 224 18.20 1.16 1.81
C GLN A 224 16.76 0.88 1.33
N ASN A 225 16.43 -0.37 0.99
CA ASN A 225 15.07 -0.77 0.67
C ASN A 225 14.21 -0.98 1.93
N THR A 226 12.90 -0.96 1.70
CA THR A 226 11.89 -1.40 2.66
C THR A 226 10.97 -2.38 1.98
N ILE A 227 10.41 -3.31 2.75
CA ILE A 227 9.38 -4.24 2.31
C ILE A 227 8.18 -4.08 3.23
N ALA A 228 7.02 -3.78 2.65
CA ALA A 228 5.74 -3.70 3.36
C ALA A 228 4.83 -4.82 2.87
N PHE A 229 4.78 -5.92 3.61
CA PHE A 229 4.00 -7.11 3.32
C PHE A 229 2.65 -7.10 4.04
N THR A 230 1.59 -7.46 3.32
CA THR A 230 0.28 -7.79 3.91
C THR A 230 -0.21 -9.11 3.33
N GLY A 231 -0.52 -10.09 4.18
CA GLY A 231 -0.94 -11.42 3.74
C GLY A 231 -0.85 -12.47 4.84
N SER A 232 -0.71 -13.75 4.50
CA SER A 232 -0.67 -14.81 5.51
C SER A 232 0.65 -14.83 6.29
N LYS A 233 0.57 -15.26 7.56
CA LYS A 233 1.76 -15.37 8.44
C LYS A 233 2.86 -16.23 7.83
N GLY A 234 2.53 -17.41 7.31
CA GLY A 234 3.51 -18.31 6.72
C GLY A 234 4.22 -17.74 5.48
N THR A 235 3.53 -16.90 4.69
CA THR A 235 4.18 -16.20 3.56
C THR A 235 5.09 -15.08 4.05
N ALA A 236 4.67 -14.32 5.06
CA ALA A 236 5.51 -13.29 5.68
C ALA A 236 6.82 -13.89 6.22
N GLU A 237 6.74 -14.97 6.98
CA GLU A 237 7.91 -15.67 7.54
C GLU A 237 8.87 -16.14 6.45
N LYS A 238 8.34 -16.74 5.38
CA LYS A 238 9.16 -17.17 4.23
C LYS A 238 9.90 -15.98 3.58
N LEU A 239 9.22 -14.85 3.38
CA LEU A 239 9.81 -13.67 2.75
C LEU A 239 10.81 -12.96 3.68
N GLN A 240 10.53 -12.91 4.98
CA GLN A 240 11.41 -12.32 5.98
C GLN A 240 12.72 -13.12 6.12
N GLN A 241 12.66 -14.44 5.95
CA GLN A 241 13.82 -15.34 5.98
C GLN A 241 14.59 -15.41 4.66
N HIS A 242 14.20 -14.63 3.65
CA HIS A 242 14.91 -14.60 2.37
C HIS A 242 16.40 -14.25 2.59
N PRO A 243 17.37 -14.99 2.03
CA PRO A 243 18.80 -14.80 2.33
C PRO A 243 19.26 -13.35 2.14
N ARG A 244 18.84 -12.70 1.05
CA ARG A 244 19.15 -11.30 0.79
C ARG A 244 18.55 -10.33 1.81
N VAL A 245 17.32 -10.57 2.27
CA VAL A 245 16.64 -9.71 3.27
C VAL A 245 17.40 -9.73 4.58
N VAL A 246 17.82 -10.92 5.03
CA VAL A 246 18.61 -11.11 6.25
C VAL A 246 20.01 -10.50 6.09
N ALA A 247 20.72 -10.85 5.01
CA ALA A 247 22.11 -10.41 4.79
C ALA A 247 22.23 -8.88 4.70
N GLU A 248 21.27 -8.21 4.07
CA GLU A 248 21.26 -6.75 3.90
C GLU A 248 20.51 -6.01 5.01
N SER A 249 19.96 -6.73 6.00
CA SER A 249 19.09 -6.16 7.05
C SER A 249 18.00 -5.25 6.47
N VAL A 250 17.35 -5.72 5.40
CA VAL A 250 16.28 -4.96 4.73
C VAL A 250 15.13 -4.79 5.70
N ALA A 251 14.66 -3.55 5.88
CA ALA A 251 13.54 -3.28 6.77
C ALA A 251 12.27 -3.97 6.26
N PHE A 252 11.74 -4.90 7.05
CA PHE A 252 10.59 -5.73 6.68
C PHE A 252 9.45 -5.51 7.68
N THR A 253 8.34 -4.98 7.20
CA THR A 253 7.10 -4.83 7.97
C THR A 253 6.09 -5.82 7.43
N ALA A 254 5.47 -6.59 8.32
CA ALA A 254 4.45 -7.57 7.96
C ALA A 254 3.17 -7.34 8.77
N GLU A 255 2.06 -7.19 8.07
CA GLU A 255 0.73 -7.33 8.61
C GLU A 255 0.18 -8.70 8.21
N THR A 256 -0.16 -9.50 9.21
CA THR A 256 -0.56 -10.90 9.01
C THR A 256 -1.91 -11.21 9.65
N ASP A 257 -2.30 -12.47 9.63
CA ASP A 257 -3.59 -12.94 10.13
C ASP A 257 -3.81 -12.52 11.59
N SER A 258 -5.02 -12.06 11.93
CA SER A 258 -5.39 -11.63 13.27
C SER A 258 -6.75 -12.18 13.70
N LEU A 259 -6.83 -12.65 14.94
CA LEU A 259 -8.08 -13.05 15.60
C LEU A 259 -8.61 -11.89 16.46
N ASN A 260 -9.11 -10.85 15.80
CA ASN A 260 -9.60 -9.64 16.49
C ASN A 260 -10.80 -9.98 17.39
N ALA A 261 -10.82 -9.38 18.58
CA ALA A 261 -11.87 -9.60 19.57
C ALA A 261 -12.81 -8.40 19.68
N SER A 262 -14.08 -8.68 19.94
CA SER A 262 -15.03 -7.73 20.51
C SER A 262 -15.48 -8.28 21.86
N ILE A 263 -15.41 -7.46 22.91
CA ILE A 263 -15.67 -7.85 24.29
C ILE A 263 -16.81 -6.99 24.82
N LEU A 264 -17.89 -7.64 25.26
CA LEU A 264 -19.01 -7.00 25.93
C LEU A 264 -18.72 -6.92 27.43
N GLY A 265 -18.80 -5.72 28.00
CA GLY A 265 -18.66 -5.52 29.45
C GLY A 265 -19.86 -6.08 30.22
N PRO A 266 -19.69 -6.49 31.49
CA PRO A 266 -20.78 -7.03 32.31
C PRO A 266 -21.89 -6.02 32.66
N ASP A 267 -21.61 -4.74 32.48
CA ASP A 267 -22.53 -3.61 32.64
C ASP A 267 -23.42 -3.35 31.42
N ALA A 268 -23.06 -3.89 30.25
CA ALA A 268 -23.83 -3.76 29.02
C ALA A 268 -24.88 -4.88 28.92
N THR A 269 -25.94 -4.76 29.72
CA THR A 269 -27.08 -5.70 29.72
C THR A 269 -27.96 -5.52 28.48
N PRO A 270 -28.84 -6.49 28.14
CA PRO A 270 -29.71 -6.41 26.95
C PRO A 270 -30.61 -5.16 26.87
N GLU A 271 -30.84 -4.50 27.99
CA GLU A 271 -31.66 -3.28 28.08
C GLU A 271 -30.86 -1.99 27.82
N THR A 272 -29.52 -2.06 27.73
CA THR A 272 -28.68 -0.87 27.54
C THR A 272 -28.39 -0.60 26.06
N PRO A 273 -28.21 0.69 25.67
CA PRO A 273 -27.82 1.04 24.30
C PRO A 273 -26.50 0.40 23.85
N GLU A 274 -25.59 0.10 24.78
CA GLU A 274 -24.29 -0.52 24.50
C GLU A 274 -24.43 -1.94 23.96
N PHE A 275 -25.42 -2.71 24.45
CA PHE A 275 -25.70 -4.05 23.95
C PHE A 275 -26.14 -4.02 22.48
N ASP A 276 -27.03 -3.09 22.12
CA ASP A 276 -27.48 -2.90 20.73
C ASP A 276 -26.32 -2.49 19.82
N LEU A 277 -25.45 -1.59 20.29
CA LEU A 277 -24.25 -1.18 19.55
C LEU A 277 -23.30 -2.36 19.34
N PHE A 278 -23.09 -3.20 20.35
CA PHE A 278 -22.24 -4.38 20.27
C PHE A 278 -22.76 -5.37 19.22
N VAL A 279 -24.04 -5.73 19.26
CA VAL A 279 -24.66 -6.65 18.29
C VAL A 279 -24.55 -6.09 16.87
N LYS A 280 -24.82 -4.79 16.69
CA LYS A 280 -24.72 -4.10 15.40
C LYS A 280 -23.30 -4.11 14.84
N GLU A 281 -22.30 -3.81 15.68
CA GLU A 281 -20.90 -3.76 15.29
C GLU A 281 -20.37 -5.15 14.91
N VAL A 282 -20.65 -6.16 15.74
CA VAL A 282 -20.32 -7.56 15.46
C VAL A 282 -20.91 -8.01 14.12
N THR A 283 -22.20 -7.74 13.90
CA THR A 283 -22.89 -8.11 12.66
C THR A 283 -22.28 -7.41 11.45
N ARG A 284 -22.00 -6.10 11.56
CA ARG A 284 -21.39 -5.32 10.48
C ARG A 284 -20.00 -5.83 10.13
N GLU A 285 -19.14 -6.05 11.12
CA GLU A 285 -17.76 -6.48 10.90
C GLU A 285 -17.65 -7.89 10.34
N MET A 286 -18.56 -8.79 10.71
CA MET A 286 -18.64 -10.15 10.15
C MET A 286 -19.13 -10.16 8.69
N THR A 287 -20.01 -9.24 8.30
CA THR A 287 -20.69 -9.27 6.99
C THR A 287 -20.07 -8.33 5.95
N SER A 288 -19.47 -7.22 6.37
CA SER A 288 -18.78 -6.31 5.45
C SER A 288 -17.63 -7.03 4.74
N LYS A 289 -17.59 -6.91 3.41
CA LYS A 289 -16.70 -7.63 2.50
C LYS A 289 -16.74 -9.15 2.70
N ALA A 290 -17.90 -9.71 3.06
CA ALA A 290 -18.03 -11.10 3.46
C ALA A 290 -17.02 -11.52 4.55
N GLY A 291 -16.71 -10.59 5.46
CA GLY A 291 -15.73 -10.78 6.52
C GLY A 291 -14.28 -10.80 6.03
N GLN A 292 -13.96 -10.46 4.78
CA GLN A 292 -12.59 -10.51 4.23
C GLN A 292 -11.73 -9.29 4.61
N LYS A 293 -11.90 -8.75 5.82
CA LYS A 293 -11.04 -7.70 6.37
C LYS A 293 -10.08 -8.32 7.38
N CYS A 294 -8.81 -7.88 7.38
CA CYS A 294 -7.84 -8.26 8.41
C CYS A 294 -8.27 -7.81 9.81
N THR A 295 -9.06 -6.73 9.89
CA THR A 295 -9.59 -6.13 11.12
C THR A 295 -10.96 -6.65 11.55
N ALA A 296 -11.61 -7.51 10.75
CA ALA A 296 -12.94 -8.04 11.08
C ALA A 296 -12.92 -8.81 12.42
N ILE A 297 -14.00 -8.69 13.19
CA ILE A 297 -14.20 -9.41 14.45
C ILE A 297 -14.24 -10.92 14.19
N ARG A 298 -13.43 -11.68 14.95
CA ARG A 298 -13.34 -13.15 14.89
C ARG A 298 -13.68 -13.84 16.21
N ARG A 299 -13.53 -13.12 17.32
CA ARG A 299 -13.81 -13.61 18.67
C ARG A 299 -14.80 -12.66 19.32
N ILE A 300 -15.89 -13.22 19.84
CA ILE A 300 -16.94 -12.48 20.54
C ILE A 300 -16.91 -13.02 21.97
N ILE A 301 -16.65 -12.15 22.94
CA ILE A 301 -16.54 -12.52 24.35
C ILE A 301 -17.62 -11.74 25.10
N ALA A 302 -18.53 -12.45 25.75
CA ALA A 302 -19.64 -11.87 26.50
C ALA A 302 -19.82 -12.60 27.85
N PRO A 303 -20.41 -11.93 28.86
CA PRO A 303 -20.74 -12.52 30.16
C PRO A 303 -21.69 -13.72 30.09
#